data_AF-A0A496BKB5-F1
#
_entry.id   AF-A0A496BKB5-F1
#
_cell.length_a   1.000
_cell.length_b   1.000
_cell.length_c   1.000
_cell.angle_alpha   90.00
_cell.angle_beta   90.00
_cell.angle_gamma   90.00
#
_symmetry.space_group_name_H-M   'P 1'
#
loop_
_entity.id
_entity.type
_entity.pdbx_description
1 polymer ?
#
loop_
_entity_poly.entity_id
_entity_poly.type
_entity_poly.pdbx_seq_one_letter_code
_entity_poly.pdbx_strand_id
1 'polypeptide(L)'
;MKVDPQQLIDDGYIVLRQVVPPDQLEELRTSFETLVEKQRVVWERERKPGEKPGGVWTTSGQPRVFLDEVVDAATANTVEFCLHENTLGVSQQLMRAPHAAITLMALMCNPVQDHGPASWHRDIDPTGQAPLKGMQMDYVKNGPGYVQWNIPLYDDSVFWLVPKSYCRPNTPEEHQHLLTRPQEPMPGGIPIELSAGDGVVYSHMGLHWGSNYSTQLRRTVHLGYRAFGGDSYPIVDHFYWNLEFTQHLPTEARTRFEHFFQLHQQQSAVIEATFHAIRNKDADGFQDGLAKLHPGEEERMVAIVFLSKLADKVRTLKDPKVKKLSVEERIGAISAHRLNFHLYEDFADRFSAEAAESIWQRFSTLYEKIEAEIARSVPDRTSRVMRYQLTDMPANFEVKDFIQNW
;
A
#
# COMPACT_ATOMS: atom_id res chain seq x y z
N MET A 1 -16.70 -15.53 4.93
CA MET A 1 -16.46 -16.49 3.81
C MET A 1 -15.24 -17.35 4.13
N LYS A 2 -15.12 -18.56 3.56
CA LYS A 2 -13.90 -19.38 3.67
C LYS A 2 -13.14 -19.37 2.36
N VAL A 3 -11.82 -19.24 2.45
CA VAL A 3 -10.91 -19.14 1.32
C VAL A 3 -9.70 -20.04 1.55
N ASP A 4 -9.06 -20.47 0.47
CA ASP A 4 -7.77 -21.13 0.52
C ASP A 4 -6.65 -20.12 0.26
N PRO A 5 -5.79 -19.81 1.25
CA PRO A 5 -4.64 -18.93 1.04
C PRO A 5 -3.70 -19.41 -0.06
N GLN A 6 -3.63 -20.72 -0.33
CA GLN A 6 -2.77 -21.26 -1.39
C GLN A 6 -3.20 -20.79 -2.78
N GLN A 7 -4.51 -20.58 -3.01
CA GLN A 7 -5.00 -20.07 -4.29
C GLN A 7 -4.42 -18.68 -4.62
N LEU A 8 -4.28 -17.81 -3.62
CA LEU A 8 -3.66 -16.49 -3.80
C LEU A 8 -2.18 -16.62 -4.18
N ILE A 9 -1.46 -17.60 -3.62
CA ILE A 9 -0.08 -17.90 -3.99
C ILE A 9 0.01 -18.51 -5.40
N ASP A 10 -0.91 -19.40 -5.76
CA ASP A 10 -0.82 -20.08 -7.05
C ASP A 10 -1.10 -19.12 -8.21
N ASP A 11 -2.07 -18.20 -8.05
CA ASP A 11 -2.55 -17.36 -9.15
C ASP A 11 -2.15 -15.88 -9.02
N GLY A 12 -1.92 -15.40 -7.80
CA GLY A 12 -1.71 -13.98 -7.49
C GLY A 12 -2.99 -13.17 -7.27
N TYR A 13 -4.15 -13.80 -7.41
CA TYR A 13 -5.47 -13.22 -7.17
C TYR A 13 -6.52 -14.29 -6.85
N ILE A 14 -7.64 -13.87 -6.27
CA ILE A 14 -8.84 -14.70 -6.08
C ILE A 14 -10.07 -13.85 -6.41
N VAL A 15 -10.98 -14.39 -7.22
CA VAL A 15 -12.32 -13.83 -7.42
C VAL A 15 -13.29 -14.49 -6.45
N LEU A 16 -13.99 -13.65 -5.69
CA LEU A 16 -14.95 -14.05 -4.67
C LEU A 16 -16.32 -13.51 -5.06
N ARG A 17 -17.33 -14.39 -5.06
CA ARG A 17 -18.69 -14.02 -5.44
C ARG A 17 -19.47 -13.51 -4.24
N GLN A 18 -20.31 -12.50 -4.46
CA GLN A 18 -21.20 -11.94 -3.42
C GLN A 18 -20.45 -11.54 -2.14
N VAL A 19 -19.30 -10.88 -2.31
CA VAL A 19 -18.55 -10.26 -1.20
C VAL A 19 -19.43 -9.25 -0.48
N VAL A 20 -20.13 -8.42 -1.25
CA VAL A 20 -21.31 -7.69 -0.79
C VAL A 20 -22.49 -8.67 -0.75
N PRO A 21 -23.08 -8.92 0.43
CA PRO A 21 -24.30 -9.71 0.51
C PRO A 21 -25.41 -9.10 -0.38
N PRO A 22 -26.14 -9.90 -1.19
CA PRO A 22 -27.11 -9.37 -2.15
C PRO A 22 -28.20 -8.48 -1.52
N ASP A 23 -28.58 -8.75 -0.28
CA ASP A 23 -29.55 -7.97 0.49
C ASP A 23 -29.01 -6.62 1.00
N GLN A 24 -27.69 -6.41 0.96
CA GLN A 24 -27.03 -5.15 1.35
C GLN A 24 -26.64 -4.26 0.16
N LEU A 25 -26.68 -4.78 -1.07
CA LEU A 25 -26.13 -4.11 -2.24
C LEU A 25 -26.79 -2.74 -2.53
N GLU A 26 -28.12 -2.66 -2.50
CA GLU A 26 -28.83 -1.41 -2.79
C GLU A 26 -28.63 -0.34 -1.70
N GLU A 27 -28.57 -0.78 -0.45
CA GLU A 27 -28.28 0.11 0.68
C GLU A 27 -26.86 0.68 0.58
N LEU A 28 -25.87 -0.17 0.27
CA LEU A 28 -24.49 0.26 0.08
C LEU A 28 -24.36 1.18 -1.14
N ARG A 29 -25.03 0.90 -2.27
CA ARG A 29 -25.08 1.84 -3.42
C ARG A 29 -25.55 3.21 -3.00
N THR A 30 -26.65 3.29 -2.28
CA THR A 30 -27.23 4.55 -1.79
C THR A 30 -26.24 5.30 -0.88
N SER A 31 -25.59 4.57 0.03
CA SER A 31 -24.67 5.14 1.01
C SER A 31 -23.37 5.62 0.35
N PHE A 32 -22.83 4.86 -0.60
CA PHE A 32 -21.65 5.25 -1.38
C PHE A 32 -21.93 6.43 -2.31
N GLU A 33 -23.08 6.52 -2.98
CA GLU A 33 -23.43 7.72 -3.75
C GLU A 33 -23.56 8.95 -2.84
N THR A 34 -24.08 8.78 -1.62
CA THR A 34 -24.09 9.87 -0.63
C THR A 34 -22.67 10.35 -0.30
N LEU A 35 -21.70 9.45 -0.17
CA LEU A 35 -20.29 9.84 0.00
C LEU A 35 -19.72 10.54 -1.24
N VAL A 36 -20.08 10.10 -2.45
CA VAL A 36 -19.67 10.76 -3.70
C VAL A 36 -20.18 12.20 -3.72
N GLU A 37 -21.45 12.44 -3.38
CA GLU A 37 -22.01 13.80 -3.35
C GLU A 37 -21.30 14.70 -2.32
N LYS A 38 -20.97 14.17 -1.14
CA LYS A 38 -20.16 14.91 -0.15
C LYS A 38 -18.76 15.23 -0.68
N GLN A 39 -18.09 14.25 -1.28
CA GLN A 39 -16.75 14.44 -1.84
C GLN A 39 -16.75 15.45 -3.00
N ARG A 40 -17.82 15.51 -3.81
CA ARG A 40 -17.98 16.53 -4.86
C ARG A 40 -17.99 17.95 -4.30
N VAL A 41 -18.59 18.18 -3.13
CA VAL A 41 -18.52 19.48 -2.44
C VAL A 41 -17.09 19.81 -2.02
N VAL A 42 -16.36 18.82 -1.50
CA VAL A 42 -14.94 18.98 -1.12
C VAL A 42 -14.08 19.34 -2.34
N TRP A 43 -14.22 18.59 -3.44
CA TRP A 43 -13.46 18.84 -4.66
C TRP A 43 -13.75 20.19 -5.31
N GLU A 44 -14.99 20.68 -5.26
CA GLU A 44 -15.30 22.04 -5.72
C GLU A 44 -14.60 23.10 -4.84
N ARG A 45 -14.58 22.89 -3.52
CA ARG A 45 -13.96 23.82 -2.58
C ARG A 45 -12.44 23.85 -2.70
N GLU A 46 -11.81 22.71 -2.99
CA GLU A 46 -10.35 22.56 -3.12
C GLU A 46 -9.81 22.99 -4.49
N ARG A 47 -10.70 23.32 -5.42
CA ARG A 47 -10.36 23.75 -6.77
C ARG A 47 -9.44 24.97 -6.75
N LYS A 48 -8.34 24.88 -7.52
CA LYS A 48 -7.40 26.00 -7.66
C LYS A 48 -7.95 27.07 -8.62
N PRO A 49 -7.53 28.34 -8.47
CA PRO A 49 -7.90 29.38 -9.42
C PRO A 49 -7.56 28.97 -10.87
N GLY A 50 -8.55 29.06 -11.76
CA GLY A 50 -8.40 28.68 -13.18
C GLY A 50 -8.75 27.22 -13.52
N GLU A 51 -8.96 26.35 -12.54
CA GLU A 51 -9.44 24.99 -12.78
C GLU A 51 -10.94 24.96 -13.12
N LYS A 52 -11.37 23.95 -13.88
CA LYS A 52 -12.76 23.77 -14.32
C LYS A 52 -13.72 23.53 -13.13
N PRO A 53 -14.97 24.04 -13.19
CA PRO A 53 -15.99 23.70 -12.20
C PRO A 53 -16.11 22.19 -11.98
N GLY A 54 -16.36 21.78 -10.74
CA GLY A 54 -16.37 20.41 -10.23
C GLY A 54 -15.01 19.93 -9.68
N GLY A 55 -13.92 20.66 -9.93
CA GLY A 55 -12.58 20.27 -9.47
C GLY A 55 -12.19 18.88 -9.97
N VAL A 56 -11.66 18.04 -9.08
CA VAL A 56 -11.24 16.65 -9.37
C VAL A 56 -12.35 15.81 -10.00
N TRP A 57 -13.63 16.05 -9.66
CA TRP A 57 -14.75 15.34 -10.26
C TRP A 57 -14.80 15.49 -11.78
N THR A 58 -14.48 16.69 -12.27
CA THR A 58 -14.53 17.03 -13.69
C THR A 58 -13.24 16.71 -14.44
N THR A 59 -12.11 16.67 -13.74
CA THR A 59 -10.78 16.61 -14.37
C THR A 59 -10.09 15.25 -14.24
N SER A 60 -10.44 14.43 -13.25
CA SER A 60 -9.79 13.15 -13.02
C SER A 60 -10.39 12.05 -13.90
N GLY A 61 -9.53 11.23 -14.48
CA GLY A 61 -9.93 10.00 -15.18
C GLY A 61 -10.41 8.89 -14.22
N GLN A 62 -10.15 9.02 -12.93
CA GLN A 62 -10.68 8.13 -11.90
C GLN A 62 -10.83 8.91 -10.60
N PRO A 63 -11.93 9.66 -10.40
CA PRO A 63 -12.19 10.33 -9.14
C PRO A 63 -12.24 9.32 -7.99
N ARG A 64 -11.57 9.61 -6.88
CA ARG A 64 -11.44 8.71 -5.71
C ARG A 64 -11.97 9.36 -4.45
N VAL A 65 -13.04 8.79 -3.88
CA VAL A 65 -13.54 9.18 -2.56
C VAL A 65 -12.72 8.42 -1.51
N PHE A 66 -12.16 9.12 -0.52
CA PHE A 66 -11.53 8.49 0.65
C PHE A 66 -12.56 8.49 1.79
N LEU A 67 -12.95 7.30 2.26
CA LEU A 67 -14.11 7.16 3.15
C LEU A 67 -13.89 7.90 4.47
N ASP A 68 -12.67 7.86 5.01
CA ASP A 68 -12.29 8.51 6.26
C ASP A 68 -12.43 10.04 6.22
N GLU A 69 -12.44 10.66 5.04
CA GLU A 69 -12.56 12.12 4.91
C GLU A 69 -14.00 12.62 4.88
N VAL A 70 -14.97 11.77 4.52
CA VAL A 70 -16.35 12.19 4.23
C VAL A 70 -17.45 11.36 4.91
N VAL A 71 -17.09 10.27 5.59
CA VAL A 71 -18.05 9.43 6.32
C VAL A 71 -18.69 10.20 7.48
N ASP A 72 -19.98 9.96 7.69
CA ASP A 72 -20.72 10.39 8.87
C ASP A 72 -21.58 9.23 9.42
N ALA A 73 -22.33 9.49 10.49
CA ALA A 73 -23.20 8.49 11.10
C ALA A 73 -24.25 7.90 10.13
N ALA A 74 -24.70 8.66 9.13
CA ALA A 74 -25.68 8.18 8.15
C ALA A 74 -25.07 7.27 7.07
N THR A 75 -23.74 7.28 6.92
CA THR A 75 -22.99 6.52 5.92
C THR A 75 -21.98 5.56 6.56
N ALA A 76 -22.06 5.35 7.89
CA ALA A 76 -21.15 4.51 8.64
C ALA A 76 -21.13 3.05 8.16
N ASN A 77 -22.26 2.56 7.60
CA ASN A 77 -22.38 1.24 7.00
C ASN A 77 -21.35 0.97 5.88
N THR A 78 -20.89 2.01 5.18
CA THR A 78 -19.81 1.90 4.18
C THR A 78 -18.46 1.49 4.79
N VAL A 79 -18.15 2.00 5.98
CA VAL A 79 -16.94 1.63 6.74
C VAL A 79 -17.14 0.30 7.45
N GLU A 80 -18.32 0.03 7.98
CA GLU A 80 -18.66 -1.28 8.57
C GLU A 80 -18.53 -2.41 7.54
N PHE A 81 -18.88 -2.17 6.27
CA PHE A 81 -18.64 -3.11 5.18
C PHE A 81 -17.14 -3.39 4.98
N CYS A 82 -16.26 -2.39 5.15
CA CYS A 82 -14.81 -2.58 5.10
C CYS A 82 -14.30 -3.43 6.29
N LEU A 83 -15.04 -3.51 7.40
CA LEU A 83 -14.72 -4.33 8.56
C LEU A 83 -15.36 -5.72 8.52
N HIS A 84 -16.16 -6.01 7.50
CA HIS A 84 -16.97 -7.22 7.40
C HIS A 84 -16.13 -8.51 7.25
N GLU A 85 -16.67 -9.64 7.67
CA GLU A 85 -16.02 -10.96 7.55
C GLU A 85 -15.76 -11.40 6.09
N ASN A 86 -16.45 -10.78 5.14
CA ASN A 86 -16.25 -11.02 3.71
C ASN A 86 -15.08 -10.21 3.14
N THR A 87 -14.55 -9.23 3.86
CA THR A 87 -13.43 -8.39 3.42
C THR A 87 -12.25 -8.52 4.39
N LEU A 88 -12.36 -7.98 5.61
CA LEU A 88 -11.35 -8.08 6.66
C LEU A 88 -11.09 -9.54 7.06
N GLY A 89 -12.15 -10.31 7.33
CA GLY A 89 -12.03 -11.71 7.76
C GLY A 89 -11.42 -12.62 6.69
N VAL A 90 -11.66 -12.34 5.41
CA VAL A 90 -10.97 -13.03 4.30
C VAL A 90 -9.52 -12.61 4.19
N SER A 91 -9.23 -11.31 4.27
CA SER A 91 -7.87 -10.80 4.23
C SER A 91 -6.99 -11.40 5.34
N GLN A 92 -7.54 -11.54 6.55
CA GLN A 92 -6.86 -12.18 7.67
C GLN A 92 -6.52 -13.66 7.37
N GLN A 93 -7.46 -14.41 6.79
CA GLN A 93 -7.22 -15.81 6.38
C GLN A 93 -6.11 -15.89 5.31
N LEU A 94 -6.18 -15.06 4.28
CA LEU A 94 -5.22 -15.07 3.16
C LEU A 94 -3.80 -14.71 3.61
N MET A 95 -3.67 -13.74 4.51
CA MET A 95 -2.38 -13.32 5.07
C MET A 95 -1.87 -14.26 6.18
N ARG A 96 -2.65 -15.28 6.57
CA ARG A 96 -2.33 -16.24 7.64
C ARG A 96 -1.88 -15.54 8.94
N ALA A 97 -2.47 -14.39 9.24
CA ALA A 97 -2.05 -13.53 10.33
C ALA A 97 -3.03 -13.57 11.51
N PRO A 98 -2.55 -13.49 12.76
CA PRO A 98 -3.42 -13.43 13.93
C PRO A 98 -4.26 -12.16 13.95
N HIS A 99 -3.79 -11.08 13.32
CA HIS A 99 -4.54 -9.84 13.16
C HIS A 99 -4.36 -9.25 11.77
N ALA A 100 -5.39 -8.59 11.26
CA ALA A 100 -5.36 -7.79 10.05
C ALA A 100 -5.95 -6.41 10.35
N ALA A 101 -5.49 -5.39 9.64
CA ALA A 101 -6.00 -4.03 9.76
C ALA A 101 -6.21 -3.40 8.38
N ILE A 102 -7.22 -2.57 8.26
CA ILE A 102 -7.48 -1.77 7.07
C ILE A 102 -6.39 -0.70 6.93
N THR A 103 -5.74 -0.61 5.78
CA THR A 103 -4.81 0.48 5.46
C THR A 103 -5.47 1.60 4.69
N LEU A 104 -6.33 1.25 3.72
CA LEU A 104 -6.95 2.17 2.78
C LEU A 104 -8.43 1.81 2.60
N MET A 105 -9.28 2.83 2.58
CA MET A 105 -10.70 2.73 2.25
C MET A 105 -11.04 3.78 1.20
N ALA A 106 -11.23 3.36 -0.04
CA ALA A 106 -11.56 4.28 -1.12
C ALA A 106 -12.71 3.77 -2.01
N LEU A 107 -13.39 4.69 -2.67
CA LEU A 107 -14.31 4.40 -3.76
C LEU A 107 -13.77 4.98 -5.06
N MET A 108 -13.42 4.12 -6.01
CA MET A 108 -13.05 4.53 -7.37
C MET A 108 -14.33 4.74 -8.19
N CYS A 109 -14.50 5.97 -8.70
CA CYS A 109 -15.66 6.36 -9.50
C CYS A 109 -15.30 6.40 -10.99
N ASN A 110 -16.30 6.23 -11.86
CA ASN A 110 -16.15 6.61 -13.27
C ASN A 110 -15.97 8.13 -13.41
N PRO A 111 -15.21 8.57 -14.41
CA PRO A 111 -15.10 9.99 -14.77
C PRO A 111 -16.38 10.51 -15.45
N VAL A 112 -16.47 11.84 -15.58
CA VAL A 112 -17.56 12.54 -16.31
C VAL A 112 -17.29 12.71 -17.81
N GLN A 113 -16.07 12.42 -18.25
CA GLN A 113 -15.64 12.40 -19.65
C GLN A 113 -14.85 11.12 -19.90
N ASP A 114 -14.69 10.71 -21.15
CA ASP A 114 -13.86 9.56 -21.48
C ASP A 114 -12.37 9.91 -21.33
N HIS A 115 -11.65 9.11 -20.54
CA HIS A 115 -10.20 9.22 -20.35
C HIS A 115 -9.44 8.02 -20.92
N GLY A 116 -10.15 7.03 -21.48
CA GLY A 116 -9.57 5.82 -22.03
C GLY A 116 -8.81 4.98 -20.97
N PRO A 117 -7.90 4.11 -21.41
CA PRO A 117 -7.14 3.23 -20.51
C PRO A 117 -6.11 3.93 -19.62
N ALA A 118 -5.87 3.36 -18.44
CA ALA A 118 -4.69 3.62 -17.63
C ALA A 118 -3.41 3.11 -18.31
N SER A 119 -2.27 3.23 -17.65
CA SER A 119 -1.06 2.48 -18.00
C SER A 119 -0.93 1.23 -17.13
N TRP A 120 -0.49 0.10 -17.68
CA TRP A 120 -0.13 -1.11 -16.92
C TRP A 120 0.91 -0.78 -15.83
N HIS A 121 0.73 -1.32 -14.64
CA HIS A 121 1.65 -1.08 -13.51
C HIS A 121 1.56 -2.15 -12.42
N ARG A 122 2.47 -2.05 -11.44
CA ARG A 122 2.45 -2.73 -10.15
C ARG A 122 2.32 -1.64 -9.07
N ASP A 123 1.57 -1.85 -8.00
CA ASP A 123 1.37 -0.85 -6.93
C ASP A 123 2.54 -0.83 -5.93
N ILE A 124 3.76 -0.82 -6.47
CA ILE A 124 5.02 -0.77 -5.73
C ILE A 124 6.02 0.13 -6.47
N ASP A 125 7.06 0.53 -5.76
CA ASP A 125 8.20 1.27 -6.27
C ASP A 125 9.49 0.67 -5.72
N PRO A 126 10.19 -0.18 -6.49
CA PRO A 126 11.39 -0.85 -6.00
C PRO A 126 12.48 0.09 -5.50
N THR A 127 12.59 1.30 -6.07
CA THR A 127 13.63 2.27 -5.64
C THR A 127 13.29 2.97 -4.33
N GLY A 128 12.00 3.21 -4.10
CA GLY A 128 11.49 3.80 -2.86
C GLY A 128 11.31 2.79 -1.74
N GLN A 129 11.18 1.51 -2.09
CA GLN A 129 10.94 0.39 -1.17
C GLN A 129 12.18 -0.52 -1.16
N ALA A 130 12.07 -1.74 -1.68
CA ALA A 130 13.16 -2.69 -1.81
C ALA A 130 13.23 -3.26 -3.24
N PRO A 131 14.36 -3.86 -3.65
CA PRO A 131 14.48 -4.53 -4.94
C PRO A 131 13.33 -5.51 -5.21
N LEU A 132 12.79 -5.45 -6.43
CA LEU A 132 11.54 -6.09 -6.83
C LEU A 132 11.52 -7.58 -6.48
N LYS A 133 12.55 -8.32 -6.89
CA LYS A 133 12.59 -9.77 -6.70
C LYS A 133 12.64 -10.15 -5.22
N GLY A 134 13.35 -9.38 -4.39
CA GLY A 134 13.37 -9.60 -2.94
C GLY A 134 11.96 -9.53 -2.35
N MET A 135 11.21 -8.46 -2.64
CA MET A 135 9.83 -8.31 -2.16
C MET A 135 8.90 -9.43 -2.67
N GLN A 136 9.10 -9.87 -3.91
CA GLN A 136 8.33 -10.96 -4.49
C GLN A 136 8.64 -12.31 -3.86
N MET A 137 9.91 -12.58 -3.57
CA MET A 137 10.32 -13.82 -2.90
C MET A 137 9.88 -13.83 -1.45
N ASP A 138 9.94 -12.70 -0.74
CA ASP A 138 9.39 -12.59 0.61
C ASP A 138 7.91 -12.99 0.64
N TYR A 139 7.11 -12.45 -0.30
CA TYR A 139 5.70 -12.82 -0.43
C TYR A 139 5.51 -14.32 -0.74
N VAL A 140 6.32 -14.91 -1.62
CA VAL A 140 6.21 -16.33 -1.98
C VAL A 140 6.60 -17.25 -0.81
N LYS A 141 7.62 -16.86 -0.03
CA LYS A 141 8.18 -17.68 1.05
C LYS A 141 7.44 -17.54 2.37
N ASN A 142 7.07 -16.31 2.71
CA ASN A 142 6.49 -15.95 4.00
C ASN A 142 5.00 -15.56 3.90
N GLY A 143 4.42 -15.61 2.70
CA GLY A 143 3.03 -15.25 2.45
C GLY A 143 2.78 -13.73 2.39
N PRO A 144 1.53 -13.31 2.14
CA PRO A 144 1.22 -11.89 1.99
C PRO A 144 1.24 -11.15 3.33
N GLY A 145 2.09 -10.14 3.46
CA GLY A 145 1.94 -9.11 4.49
C GLY A 145 0.86 -8.06 4.18
N TYR A 146 0.37 -8.03 2.92
CA TYR A 146 -0.61 -7.06 2.43
C TYR A 146 -1.42 -7.62 1.25
N VAL A 147 -2.72 -7.30 1.20
CA VAL A 147 -3.62 -7.63 0.07
C VAL A 147 -4.47 -6.42 -0.34
N GLN A 148 -4.78 -6.33 -1.64
CA GLN A 148 -5.65 -5.30 -2.21
C GLN A 148 -6.94 -5.89 -2.74
N TRP A 149 -8.00 -5.09 -2.70
CA TRP A 149 -9.32 -5.46 -3.17
C TRP A 149 -9.88 -4.49 -4.18
N ASN A 150 -10.61 -5.02 -5.16
CA ASN A 150 -11.58 -4.28 -5.96
C ASN A 150 -12.93 -4.98 -5.86
N ILE A 151 -13.95 -4.27 -5.37
CA ILE A 151 -15.30 -4.78 -5.13
C ILE A 151 -16.28 -3.83 -5.84
N PRO A 152 -16.73 -4.13 -7.07
CA PRO A 152 -17.61 -3.23 -7.80
C PRO A 152 -19.06 -3.34 -7.32
N LEU A 153 -19.73 -2.20 -7.18
CA LEU A 153 -21.16 -2.12 -6.83
C LEU A 153 -22.08 -2.29 -8.05
N TYR A 154 -21.50 -2.34 -9.25
CA TYR A 154 -22.15 -2.59 -10.54
C TYR A 154 -21.30 -3.61 -11.30
N ASP A 155 -21.83 -4.21 -12.37
CA ASP A 155 -21.01 -5.12 -13.18
C ASP A 155 -19.78 -4.39 -13.74
N ASP A 156 -18.60 -5.00 -13.62
CA ASP A 156 -17.32 -4.39 -13.97
C ASP A 156 -16.38 -5.40 -14.66
N SER A 157 -15.76 -4.95 -15.74
CA SER A 157 -14.74 -5.70 -16.48
C SER A 157 -13.52 -4.83 -16.83
N VAL A 158 -13.35 -3.71 -16.13
CA VAL A 158 -12.29 -2.72 -16.39
C VAL A 158 -10.95 -3.16 -15.81
N PHE A 159 -10.96 -3.95 -14.73
CA PHE A 159 -9.73 -4.39 -14.09
C PHE A 159 -9.14 -5.61 -14.81
N TRP A 160 -7.89 -5.48 -15.26
CA TRP A 160 -7.11 -6.54 -15.88
C TRP A 160 -5.88 -6.85 -15.04
N LEU A 161 -5.41 -8.10 -15.10
CA LEU A 161 -4.15 -8.51 -14.48
C LEU A 161 -3.40 -9.51 -15.34
N VAL A 162 -2.09 -9.62 -15.11
CA VAL A 162 -1.28 -10.73 -15.64
C VAL A 162 -1.09 -11.75 -14.52
N PRO A 163 -1.69 -12.96 -14.59
CA PRO A 163 -1.54 -13.98 -13.56
C PRO A 163 -0.06 -14.32 -13.32
N LYS A 164 0.29 -14.63 -12.07
CA LYS A 164 1.66 -14.97 -11.65
C LYS A 164 2.74 -13.91 -11.93
N SER A 165 2.39 -12.73 -12.46
CA SER A 165 3.36 -11.64 -12.59
C SER A 165 3.85 -11.15 -11.23
N TYR A 166 3.07 -11.34 -10.17
CA TYR A 166 3.41 -10.92 -8.81
C TYR A 166 4.64 -11.64 -8.23
N CYS A 167 4.96 -12.87 -8.67
CA CYS A 167 6.04 -13.69 -8.10
C CYS A 167 7.32 -13.72 -8.95
N ARG A 168 7.44 -12.81 -9.93
CA ARG A 168 8.63 -12.68 -10.78
C ARG A 168 8.81 -11.26 -11.31
N PRO A 169 10.06 -10.86 -11.63
CA PRO A 169 10.29 -9.66 -12.42
C PRO A 169 9.55 -9.70 -13.76
N ASN A 170 9.46 -8.53 -14.40
CA ASN A 170 8.88 -8.44 -15.74
C ASN A 170 9.72 -9.28 -16.72
N THR A 171 9.06 -9.98 -17.65
CA THR A 171 9.78 -10.57 -18.78
C THR A 171 10.30 -9.47 -19.71
N PRO A 172 11.27 -9.76 -20.60
CA PRO A 172 11.70 -8.79 -21.61
C PRO A 172 10.54 -8.27 -22.48
N GLU A 173 9.59 -9.14 -22.82
CA GLU A 173 8.39 -8.77 -23.60
C GLU A 173 7.46 -7.84 -22.81
N GLU A 174 7.14 -8.17 -21.56
CA GLU A 174 6.32 -7.32 -20.70
C GLU A 174 6.99 -5.96 -20.47
N HIS A 175 8.30 -5.95 -20.21
CA HIS A 175 9.04 -4.70 -20.01
C HIS A 175 9.01 -3.83 -21.27
N GLN A 176 9.25 -4.41 -22.45
CA GLN A 176 9.16 -3.68 -23.71
C GLN A 176 7.73 -3.17 -23.98
N HIS A 177 6.71 -3.95 -23.64
CA HIS A 177 5.31 -3.56 -23.76
C HIS A 177 4.97 -2.38 -22.86
N LEU A 178 5.43 -2.39 -21.59
CA LEU A 178 5.28 -1.26 -20.66
C LEU A 178 5.94 0.03 -21.17
N LEU A 179 7.01 -0.07 -21.95
CA LEU A 179 7.70 1.10 -22.51
C LEU A 179 7.03 1.66 -23.76
N THR A 180 6.49 0.80 -24.62
CA THR A 180 6.07 1.18 -25.98
C THR A 180 4.56 1.25 -26.14
N ARG A 181 3.80 0.42 -25.42
CA ARG A 181 2.35 0.27 -25.56
C ARG A 181 1.68 0.08 -24.18
N PRO A 182 1.96 0.95 -23.18
CA PRO A 182 1.51 0.75 -21.80
C PRO A 182 -0.01 0.79 -21.62
N GLN A 183 -0.75 1.27 -22.63
CA GLN A 183 -2.19 1.43 -22.62
C GLN A 183 -2.90 0.43 -23.56
N GLU A 184 -2.22 -0.63 -23.97
CA GLU A 184 -2.79 -1.73 -24.78
C GLU A 184 -2.82 -3.04 -23.98
N PRO A 185 -3.72 -3.98 -24.30
CA PRO A 185 -3.72 -5.31 -23.70
C PRO A 185 -2.35 -5.99 -23.79
N MET A 186 -1.83 -6.44 -22.65
CA MET A 186 -0.55 -7.13 -22.58
C MET A 186 -0.72 -8.63 -22.85
N PRO A 187 0.22 -9.31 -23.53
CA PRO A 187 0.21 -10.76 -23.65
C PRO A 187 0.09 -11.45 -22.29
N GLY A 188 -0.85 -12.39 -22.16
CA GLY A 188 -1.15 -13.09 -20.90
C GLY A 188 -1.97 -12.26 -19.89
N GLY A 189 -2.26 -10.99 -20.18
CA GLY A 189 -3.22 -10.20 -19.42
C GLY A 189 -4.64 -10.68 -19.66
N ILE A 190 -5.43 -10.81 -18.58
CA ILE A 190 -6.82 -11.23 -18.63
C ILE A 190 -7.73 -10.16 -17.98
N PRO A 191 -8.94 -9.94 -18.52
CA PRO A 191 -9.96 -9.18 -17.80
C PRO A 191 -10.45 -9.99 -16.59
N ILE A 192 -10.73 -9.29 -15.50
CA ILE A 192 -11.41 -9.87 -14.34
C ILE A 192 -12.86 -9.42 -14.38
N GLU A 193 -13.74 -10.32 -14.82
CA GLU A 193 -15.18 -10.08 -14.92
C GLU A 193 -15.88 -10.28 -13.58
N LEU A 194 -16.42 -9.19 -13.04
CA LEU A 194 -17.07 -9.13 -11.74
C LEU A 194 -18.51 -8.69 -11.92
N SER A 195 -19.46 -9.47 -11.38
CA SER A 195 -20.82 -9.00 -11.22
C SER A 195 -20.89 -8.03 -10.04
N ALA A 196 -21.94 -7.21 -9.99
CA ALA A 196 -22.20 -6.33 -8.87
C ALA A 196 -22.16 -7.09 -7.52
N GLY A 197 -21.32 -6.63 -6.61
CA GLY A 197 -21.13 -7.22 -5.29
C GLY A 197 -20.11 -8.36 -5.22
N ASP A 198 -19.56 -8.82 -6.35
CA ASP A 198 -18.37 -9.66 -6.35
C ASP A 198 -17.14 -8.87 -5.90
N GLY A 199 -16.01 -9.55 -5.70
CA GLY A 199 -14.74 -8.89 -5.45
C GLY A 199 -13.57 -9.69 -5.98
N VAL A 200 -12.50 -8.99 -6.35
CA VAL A 200 -11.18 -9.59 -6.57
C VAL A 200 -10.24 -9.11 -5.49
N VAL A 201 -9.59 -10.06 -4.82
CA VAL A 201 -8.46 -9.82 -3.93
C VAL A 201 -7.18 -10.25 -4.63
N TYR A 202 -6.14 -9.42 -4.60
CA TYR A 202 -4.93 -9.66 -5.40
C TYR A 202 -3.67 -9.13 -4.74
N SER A 203 -2.53 -9.65 -5.18
CA SER A 203 -1.22 -9.10 -4.83
C SER A 203 -1.01 -7.77 -5.54
N HIS A 204 -0.80 -6.71 -4.76
CA HIS A 204 -0.42 -5.38 -5.25
C HIS A 204 0.87 -5.36 -6.09
N MET A 205 1.70 -6.39 -5.95
CA MET A 205 2.89 -6.55 -6.78
C MET A 205 2.58 -7.06 -8.18
N GLY A 206 1.39 -7.62 -8.46
CA GLY A 206 1.02 -8.08 -9.79
C GLY A 206 0.90 -6.93 -10.81
N LEU A 207 1.28 -7.20 -12.06
CA LEU A 207 0.98 -6.31 -13.18
C LEU A 207 -0.53 -6.28 -13.40
N HIS A 208 -1.10 -5.08 -13.37
CA HIS A 208 -2.52 -4.85 -13.57
C HIS A 208 -2.79 -3.53 -14.27
N TRP A 209 -4.03 -3.37 -14.74
CA TRP A 209 -4.42 -2.29 -15.64
C TRP A 209 -5.91 -1.98 -15.54
N GLY A 210 -6.26 -0.69 -15.56
CA GLY A 210 -7.62 -0.24 -15.79
C GLY A 210 -7.81 -0.01 -17.29
N SER A 211 -8.49 -0.92 -17.97
CA SER A 211 -8.52 -0.98 -19.44
C SER A 211 -9.36 0.11 -20.10
N ASN A 212 -10.29 0.73 -19.36
CA ASN A 212 -11.13 1.78 -19.88
C ASN A 212 -11.78 2.60 -18.75
N TYR A 213 -11.44 3.88 -18.65
CA TYR A 213 -12.12 4.85 -17.80
C TYR A 213 -13.06 5.73 -18.64
N SER A 214 -14.23 5.17 -18.94
CA SER A 214 -15.31 5.84 -19.67
C SER A 214 -16.35 6.45 -18.74
N THR A 215 -17.39 7.07 -19.29
CA THR A 215 -18.51 7.64 -18.53
C THR A 215 -19.55 6.61 -18.05
N GLN A 216 -19.36 5.32 -18.36
CA GLN A 216 -20.24 4.26 -17.87
C GLN A 216 -20.22 4.23 -16.35
N LEU A 217 -21.40 4.15 -15.72
CA LEU A 217 -21.53 4.16 -14.26
C LEU A 217 -20.70 3.02 -13.66
N ARG A 218 -19.70 3.40 -12.87
CA ARG A 218 -18.79 2.49 -12.17
C ARG A 218 -18.52 3.03 -10.79
N ARG A 219 -18.65 2.15 -9.81
CA ARG A 219 -18.29 2.38 -8.40
C ARG A 219 -17.58 1.13 -7.91
N THR A 220 -16.32 1.26 -7.55
CA THR A 220 -15.53 0.14 -7.06
C THR A 220 -14.94 0.49 -5.72
N VAL A 221 -15.37 -0.24 -4.69
CA VAL A 221 -14.77 -0.15 -3.36
C VAL A 221 -13.37 -0.76 -3.47
N HIS A 222 -12.37 0.05 -3.16
CA HIS A 222 -10.96 -0.29 -3.22
C HIS A 222 -10.38 -0.28 -1.81
N LEU A 223 -9.91 -1.45 -1.36
CA LEU A 223 -9.48 -1.66 0.01
C LEU A 223 -8.06 -2.19 0.04
N GLY A 224 -7.34 -1.81 1.09
CA GLY A 224 -6.06 -2.39 1.46
C GLY A 224 -6.11 -2.98 2.86
N TYR A 225 -5.54 -4.17 3.05
CA TYR A 225 -5.40 -4.78 4.38
C TYR A 225 -3.98 -5.24 4.60
N ARG A 226 -3.44 -4.95 5.78
CA ARG A 226 -2.11 -5.40 6.20
C ARG A 226 -2.19 -6.40 7.34
N ALA A 227 -1.21 -7.28 7.42
CA ALA A 227 -1.02 -8.22 8.51
C ALA A 227 -0.35 -7.58 9.74
N PHE A 228 -0.67 -8.13 10.90
CA PHE A 228 0.11 -8.00 12.12
C PHE A 228 0.36 -9.40 12.70
N GLY A 229 1.61 -9.72 12.98
CA GLY A 229 2.03 -11.04 13.48
C GLY A 229 2.03 -12.16 12.45
N GLY A 230 1.95 -11.85 11.15
CA GLY A 230 2.26 -12.80 10.08
C GLY A 230 3.78 -12.97 9.90
N ASP A 231 4.19 -13.85 8.99
CA ASP A 231 5.61 -14.21 8.83
C ASP A 231 6.46 -13.12 8.13
N SER A 232 5.83 -12.23 7.36
CA SER A 232 6.49 -11.11 6.66
C SER A 232 6.25 -9.77 7.37
N TYR A 233 7.26 -8.90 7.37
CA TYR A 233 7.10 -7.49 7.72
C TYR A 233 6.47 -6.74 6.54
N PRO A 234 5.21 -6.24 6.66
CA PRO A 234 4.48 -5.73 5.51
C PRO A 234 5.14 -4.54 4.83
N ILE A 235 5.23 -4.58 3.50
CA ILE A 235 5.64 -3.46 2.65
C ILE A 235 4.73 -2.22 2.78
N VAL A 236 3.43 -2.44 3.05
CA VAL A 236 2.49 -1.38 3.42
C VAL A 236 2.33 -1.41 4.94
N ASP A 237 3.18 -0.65 5.63
CA ASP A 237 3.28 -0.60 7.08
C ASP A 237 2.58 0.62 7.72
N HIS A 238 1.78 1.34 6.95
CA HIS A 238 1.08 2.55 7.38
C HIS A 238 -0.44 2.50 7.12
N PHE A 239 -1.15 3.45 7.73
CA PHE A 239 -2.56 3.71 7.48
C PHE A 239 -2.75 5.01 6.70
N TYR A 240 -3.80 5.08 5.88
CA TYR A 240 -4.23 6.29 5.17
C TYR A 240 -5.37 7.00 5.92
N TRP A 241 -5.45 6.82 7.23
CA TRP A 241 -6.49 7.39 8.09
C TRP A 241 -5.90 7.65 9.49
N ASN A 242 -6.57 8.50 10.28
CA ASN A 242 -6.30 8.70 11.71
C ASN A 242 -7.56 8.34 12.53
N LEU A 243 -7.53 8.44 13.86
CA LEU A 243 -8.70 8.05 14.66
C LEU A 243 -9.86 9.08 14.66
N GLU A 244 -9.67 10.28 14.13
CA GLU A 244 -10.66 11.38 14.21
C GLU A 244 -11.98 11.00 13.53
N PHE A 245 -11.93 10.45 12.31
CA PHE A 245 -13.14 10.08 11.56
C PHE A 245 -14.00 9.03 12.28
N THR A 246 -13.40 8.24 13.18
CA THR A 246 -14.09 7.17 13.89
C THR A 246 -15.15 7.70 14.87
N GLN A 247 -15.14 9.00 15.18
CA GLN A 247 -16.18 9.66 15.97
C GLN A 247 -17.58 9.56 15.32
N HIS A 248 -17.62 9.34 14.01
CA HIS A 248 -18.85 9.19 13.24
C HIS A 248 -19.35 7.74 13.19
N LEU A 249 -18.56 6.79 13.68
CA LEU A 249 -18.87 5.37 13.59
C LEU A 249 -19.57 4.87 14.85
N PRO A 250 -20.36 3.78 14.75
CA PRO A 250 -20.81 3.01 15.90
C PRO A 250 -19.63 2.57 16.78
N THR A 251 -19.90 2.40 18.09
CA THR A 251 -18.86 2.07 19.08
C THR A 251 -18.06 0.83 18.70
N GLU A 252 -18.69 -0.21 18.17
CA GLU A 252 -17.99 -1.44 17.78
C GLU A 252 -16.94 -1.17 16.68
N ALA A 253 -17.33 -0.46 15.61
CA ALA A 253 -16.44 -0.12 14.51
C ALA A 253 -15.28 0.77 14.99
N ARG A 254 -15.58 1.79 15.81
CA ARG A 254 -14.57 2.64 16.42
C ARG A 254 -13.55 1.84 17.25
N THR A 255 -14.01 0.92 18.11
CA THR A 255 -13.13 0.07 18.91
C THR A 255 -12.21 -0.81 18.03
N ARG A 256 -12.66 -1.25 16.85
CA ARG A 256 -11.79 -1.97 15.90
C ARG A 256 -10.66 -1.09 15.37
N PHE A 257 -10.95 0.15 14.98
CA PHE A 257 -9.91 1.09 14.52
C PHE A 257 -8.93 1.48 15.65
N GLU A 258 -9.44 1.70 16.87
CA GLU A 258 -8.58 1.91 18.05
C GLU A 258 -7.64 0.73 18.28
N HIS A 259 -8.15 -0.51 18.14
CA HIS A 259 -7.32 -1.71 18.21
C HIS A 259 -6.27 -1.78 17.09
N PHE A 260 -6.62 -1.46 15.84
CA PHE A 260 -5.66 -1.40 14.74
C PHE A 260 -4.53 -0.39 15.02
N PHE A 261 -4.88 0.77 15.57
CA PHE A 261 -3.89 1.77 15.96
C PHE A 261 -3.00 1.29 17.11
N GLN A 262 -3.55 0.56 18.08
CA GLN A 262 -2.76 -0.08 19.14
C GLN A 262 -1.75 -1.10 18.59
N LEU A 263 -2.15 -1.93 17.63
CA LEU A 263 -1.25 -2.87 16.95
C LEU A 263 -0.10 -2.13 16.23
N HIS A 264 -0.41 -1.02 15.57
CA HIS A 264 0.60 -0.16 14.96
C HIS A 264 1.58 0.39 16.01
N GLN A 265 1.08 0.94 17.12
CA GLN A 265 1.91 1.47 18.21
C GLN A 265 2.83 0.41 18.83
N GLN A 266 2.33 -0.82 18.99
CA GLN A 266 3.13 -1.96 19.47
C GLN A 266 4.25 -2.29 18.49
N GLN A 267 3.96 -2.35 17.19
CA GLN A 267 4.97 -2.56 16.16
C GLN A 267 6.00 -1.41 16.14
N SER A 268 5.56 -0.15 16.24
CA SER A 268 6.45 1.01 16.35
C SER A 268 7.41 0.87 17.54
N ALA A 269 6.95 0.36 18.70
CA ALA A 269 7.82 0.11 19.84
C ALA A 269 8.88 -0.97 19.55
N VAL A 270 8.55 -2.00 18.77
CA VAL A 270 9.52 -3.01 18.31
C VAL A 270 10.54 -2.38 17.36
N ILE A 271 10.11 -1.57 16.40
CA ILE A 271 11.00 -0.85 15.47
C ILE A 271 11.93 0.08 16.26
N GLU A 272 11.39 0.82 17.23
CA GLU A 272 12.16 1.73 18.08
C GLU A 272 13.25 0.99 18.87
N ALA A 273 12.91 -0.13 19.52
CA ALA A 273 13.88 -0.98 20.20
C ALA A 273 14.94 -1.53 19.23
N THR A 274 14.52 -1.93 18.02
CA THR A 274 15.42 -2.43 16.96
C THR A 274 16.40 -1.34 16.52
N PHE A 275 15.93 -0.10 16.33
CA PHE A 275 16.76 1.05 16.00
C PHE A 275 17.75 1.38 17.12
N HIS A 276 17.34 1.29 18.39
CA HIS A 276 18.27 1.44 19.51
C HIS A 276 19.33 0.35 19.55
N ALA A 277 18.98 -0.91 19.25
CA ALA A 277 19.94 -1.99 19.16
C ALA A 277 20.98 -1.74 18.06
N ILE A 278 20.54 -1.34 16.86
CA ILE A 278 21.41 -0.94 15.74
C ILE A 278 22.36 0.20 16.15
N ARG A 279 21.82 1.25 16.78
CA ARG A 279 22.62 2.40 17.25
C ARG A 279 23.72 1.96 18.22
N ASN A 280 23.37 1.08 19.15
CA ASN A 280 24.24 0.61 20.22
C ASN A 280 25.14 -0.57 19.80
N LYS A 281 25.06 -1.03 18.54
CA LYS A 281 25.75 -2.21 18.01
C LYS A 281 25.40 -3.51 18.75
N ASP A 282 24.18 -3.59 19.26
CA ASP A 282 23.64 -4.77 19.93
C ASP A 282 23.07 -5.74 18.88
N ALA A 283 23.90 -6.72 18.49
CA ALA A 283 23.54 -7.70 17.48
C ALA A 283 22.38 -8.61 17.90
N ASP A 284 22.33 -8.98 19.18
CA ASP A 284 21.29 -9.87 19.70
C ASP A 284 19.95 -9.13 19.78
N GLY A 285 19.95 -7.90 20.32
CA GLY A 285 18.74 -7.07 20.37
C GLY A 285 18.19 -6.72 18.98
N PHE A 286 19.06 -6.55 17.98
CA PHE A 286 18.63 -6.35 16.60
C PHE A 286 18.01 -7.62 16.00
N GLN A 287 18.65 -8.78 16.20
CA GLN A 287 18.11 -10.05 15.69
C GLN A 287 16.76 -10.38 16.31
N ASP A 288 16.60 -10.13 17.62
CA ASP A 288 15.31 -10.28 18.31
C ASP A 288 14.25 -9.33 17.75
N GLY A 289 14.60 -8.08 17.49
CA GLY A 289 13.71 -7.10 16.87
C GLY A 289 13.29 -7.51 15.45
N LEU A 290 14.25 -7.93 14.64
CA LEU A 290 14.02 -8.41 13.27
C LEU A 290 13.13 -9.65 13.25
N ALA A 291 13.36 -10.62 14.13
CA ALA A 291 12.53 -11.83 14.24
C ALA A 291 11.10 -11.52 14.73
N LYS A 292 10.90 -10.46 15.52
CA LYS A 292 9.54 -10.02 15.90
C LYS A 292 8.81 -9.31 14.77
N LEU A 293 9.51 -8.53 13.96
CA LEU A 293 8.92 -7.81 12.82
C LEU A 293 8.67 -8.74 11.63
N HIS A 294 9.58 -9.68 11.41
CA HIS A 294 9.61 -10.61 10.30
C HIS A 294 9.91 -12.04 10.81
N PRO A 295 8.92 -12.73 11.40
CA PRO A 295 9.09 -14.07 11.95
C PRO A 295 9.63 -15.09 10.97
N GLY A 296 9.22 -15.03 9.69
CA GLY A 296 9.77 -15.84 8.61
C GLY A 296 11.29 -15.67 8.51
N GLU A 297 12.01 -16.79 8.38
CA GLU A 297 13.48 -16.77 8.39
C GLU A 297 14.08 -16.47 7.01
N GLU A 298 13.34 -16.75 5.94
CA GLU A 298 13.74 -16.44 4.56
C GLU A 298 13.48 -14.96 4.23
N GLU A 299 14.31 -14.37 3.37
CA GLU A 299 14.12 -13.01 2.80
C GLU A 299 14.11 -11.84 3.82
N ARG A 300 14.55 -12.04 5.07
CA ARG A 300 14.63 -10.99 6.11
C ARG A 300 15.42 -9.73 5.71
N MET A 301 16.29 -9.83 4.71
CA MET A 301 16.97 -8.66 4.15
C MET A 301 15.99 -7.62 3.60
N VAL A 302 14.80 -8.02 3.12
CA VAL A 302 13.74 -7.09 2.68
C VAL A 302 13.28 -6.20 3.83
N ALA A 303 13.05 -6.78 5.02
CA ALA A 303 12.69 -6.00 6.22
C ALA A 303 13.79 -5.02 6.62
N ILE A 304 15.06 -5.42 6.51
CA ILE A 304 16.19 -4.51 6.79
C ILE A 304 16.22 -3.34 5.80
N VAL A 305 15.89 -3.57 4.52
CA VAL A 305 15.74 -2.48 3.56
C VAL A 305 14.60 -1.54 3.96
N PHE A 306 13.43 -2.05 4.33
CA PHE A 306 12.31 -1.21 4.80
C PHE A 306 12.70 -0.39 6.02
N LEU A 307 13.37 -1.00 6.99
CA LEU A 307 13.92 -0.30 8.16
C LEU A 307 14.93 0.78 7.77
N SER A 308 15.78 0.54 6.77
CA SER A 308 16.74 1.54 6.28
C SER A 308 16.03 2.76 5.66
N LYS A 309 14.94 2.54 4.91
CA LYS A 309 14.13 3.62 4.33
C LYS A 309 13.41 4.41 5.43
N LEU A 310 12.89 3.74 6.45
CA LEU A 310 12.29 4.42 7.61
C LEU A 310 13.34 5.24 8.38
N ALA A 311 14.55 4.71 8.60
CA ALA A 311 15.63 5.43 9.25
C ALA A 311 16.03 6.71 8.48
N ASP A 312 16.05 6.63 7.14
CA ASP A 312 16.29 7.79 6.28
C ASP A 312 15.19 8.85 6.39
N LYS A 313 13.91 8.44 6.42
CA LYS A 313 12.77 9.36 6.66
C LYS A 313 12.87 10.03 8.04
N VAL A 314 13.16 9.26 9.09
CA VAL A 314 13.32 9.77 10.46
C VAL A 314 14.46 10.79 10.52
N ARG A 315 15.63 10.47 9.97
CA ARG A 315 16.76 11.39 9.87
C ARG A 315 16.38 12.68 9.14
N THR A 316 15.71 12.55 7.99
CA THR A 316 15.28 13.70 7.17
C THR A 316 14.33 14.61 7.93
N LEU A 317 13.33 14.05 8.62
CA LEU A 317 12.42 14.83 9.47
C LEU A 317 13.11 15.48 10.68
N LYS A 318 14.29 14.97 11.08
CA LYS A 318 15.09 15.58 12.15
C LYS A 318 16.03 16.69 11.68
N ASP A 319 16.25 16.84 10.37
CA ASP A 319 17.05 17.95 9.83
C ASP A 319 16.41 19.31 10.20
N PRO A 320 17.15 20.22 10.86
CA PRO A 320 16.67 21.56 11.21
C PRO A 320 16.14 22.38 10.04
N LYS A 321 16.61 22.13 8.81
CA LYS A 321 16.09 22.78 7.59
C LYS A 321 14.72 22.25 7.24
N VAL A 322 14.54 20.93 7.25
CA VAL A 322 13.27 20.26 6.95
C VAL A 322 12.20 20.63 7.99
N LYS A 323 12.55 20.66 9.28
CA LYS A 323 11.63 21.07 10.36
C LYS A 323 11.02 22.46 10.19
N LYS A 324 11.70 23.36 9.47
CA LYS A 324 11.23 24.73 9.24
C LYS A 324 10.34 24.86 8.01
N LEU A 325 10.24 23.82 7.19
CA LEU A 325 9.40 23.79 6.01
C LEU A 325 7.92 23.67 6.39
N SER A 326 7.04 24.03 5.46
CA SER A 326 5.60 23.79 5.60
C SER A 326 5.29 22.28 5.67
N VAL A 327 4.10 21.93 6.15
CA VAL A 327 3.66 20.51 6.19
C VAL A 327 3.75 19.85 4.80
N GLU A 328 3.31 20.55 3.75
CA GLU A 328 3.34 20.04 2.37
C GLU A 328 4.77 19.76 1.87
N GLU A 329 5.70 20.68 2.13
CA GLU A 329 7.11 20.50 1.77
C GLU A 329 7.77 19.37 2.57
N ARG A 330 7.39 19.18 3.84
CA ARG A 330 7.90 18.07 4.66
C ARG A 330 7.36 16.72 4.20
N ILE A 331 6.09 16.65 3.79
CA ILE A 331 5.51 15.47 3.13
C ILE A 331 6.33 15.11 1.89
N GLY A 332 6.63 16.11 1.05
CA GLY A 332 7.46 15.96 -0.14
C GLY A 332 8.89 15.50 0.18
N ALA A 333 9.50 16.04 1.24
CA ALA A 333 10.87 15.73 1.64
C ALA A 333 11.10 14.24 1.95
N ILE A 334 10.08 13.53 2.45
CA ILE A 334 10.15 12.09 2.71
C ILE A 334 9.34 11.25 1.74
N SER A 335 8.83 11.86 0.66
CA SER A 335 7.96 11.22 -0.34
C SER A 335 6.79 10.43 0.27
N ALA A 336 6.17 10.99 1.32
CA ALA A 336 5.03 10.38 1.99
C ALA A 336 3.70 10.79 1.35
N HIS A 337 2.61 10.13 1.74
CA HIS A 337 1.27 10.55 1.39
C HIS A 337 0.72 11.47 2.49
N ARG A 338 -0.07 12.49 2.14
CA ARG A 338 -0.63 13.42 3.14
C ARG A 338 -1.39 12.73 4.27
N LEU A 339 -2.09 11.64 3.95
CA LEU A 339 -2.90 10.89 4.93
C LEU A 339 -2.07 10.05 5.91
N ASN A 340 -0.86 9.64 5.54
CA ASN A 340 0.00 8.79 6.39
C ASN A 340 1.17 9.55 7.03
N PHE A 341 1.37 10.82 6.66
CA PHE A 341 2.50 11.62 7.10
C PHE A 341 2.62 11.73 8.62
N HIS A 342 1.49 11.88 9.32
CA HIS A 342 1.44 12.00 10.77
C HIS A 342 2.12 10.81 11.48
N LEU A 343 1.99 9.59 10.95
CA LEU A 343 2.64 8.40 11.52
C LEU A 343 4.17 8.51 11.48
N TYR A 344 4.73 9.10 10.42
CA TYR A 344 6.17 9.31 10.30
C TYR A 344 6.67 10.44 11.21
N GLU A 345 5.89 11.51 11.38
CA GLU A 345 6.22 12.58 12.34
C GLU A 345 6.21 12.04 13.78
N ASP A 346 5.13 11.37 14.17
CA ASP A 346 4.96 10.79 15.50
C ASP A 346 6.07 9.78 15.82
N PHE A 347 6.43 8.94 14.83
CA PHE A 347 7.51 7.98 15.01
C PHE A 347 8.88 8.67 15.09
N ALA A 348 9.14 9.67 14.26
CA ALA A 348 10.39 10.41 14.31
C ALA A 348 10.58 11.08 15.67
N ASP A 349 9.52 11.58 16.31
CA ASP A 349 9.54 12.23 17.63
C ASP A 349 10.04 11.38 18.80
N ARG A 350 10.17 10.07 18.60
CA ARG A 350 10.85 9.16 19.53
C ARG A 350 12.38 9.33 19.56
N PHE A 351 12.97 10.03 18.58
CA PHE A 351 14.41 10.16 18.42
C PHE A 351 14.91 11.61 18.48
N SER A 352 16.08 11.80 19.08
CA SER A 352 16.87 13.03 18.88
C SER A 352 17.48 13.06 17.47
N ALA A 353 17.89 14.24 17.00
CA ALA A 353 18.57 14.36 15.70
C ALA A 353 19.88 13.56 15.66
N GLU A 354 20.65 13.58 16.75
CA GLU A 354 21.88 12.80 16.89
C GLU A 354 21.61 11.29 16.86
N ALA A 355 20.55 10.83 17.55
CA ALA A 355 20.17 9.43 17.54
C ALA A 355 19.76 8.99 16.13
N ALA A 356 18.93 9.78 15.44
CA ALA A 356 18.48 9.49 14.08
C ALA A 356 19.65 9.42 13.08
N GLU A 357 20.59 10.36 13.16
CA GLU A 357 21.79 10.35 12.33
C GLU A 357 22.66 9.12 12.61
N SER A 358 22.90 8.80 13.90
CA SER A 358 23.70 7.63 14.28
C SER A 358 23.08 6.32 13.82
N ILE A 359 21.75 6.18 13.89
CA ILE A 359 21.02 5.00 13.36
C ILE A 359 21.19 4.93 11.85
N TRP A 360 20.95 6.02 11.12
CA TRP A 360 21.09 6.05 9.67
C TRP A 360 22.51 5.69 9.20
N GLN A 361 23.54 6.16 9.92
CA GLN A 361 24.93 5.83 9.60
C GLN A 361 25.22 4.32 9.66
N ARG A 362 24.49 3.54 10.46
CA ARG A 362 24.61 2.06 10.48
C ARG A 362 24.00 1.41 9.24
N PHE A 363 23.08 2.09 8.57
CA PHE A 363 22.49 1.67 7.31
C PHE A 363 23.23 2.17 6.08
N SER A 364 24.22 3.06 6.21
CA SER A 364 24.85 3.74 5.06
C SER A 364 25.46 2.75 4.06
N THR A 365 26.13 1.69 4.51
CA THR A 365 26.70 0.67 3.62
C THR A 365 25.63 -0.07 2.82
N LEU A 366 24.50 -0.43 3.45
CA LEU A 366 23.37 -1.04 2.74
C LEU A 366 22.78 -0.06 1.73
N TYR A 367 22.62 1.21 2.14
CA TYR A 367 22.09 2.27 1.28
C TYR A 367 22.97 2.47 0.03
N GLU A 368 24.29 2.61 0.21
CA GLU A 368 25.27 2.75 -0.88
C GLU A 368 25.24 1.56 -1.84
N LYS A 369 25.11 0.34 -1.31
CA LYS A 369 24.99 -0.87 -2.12
C LYS A 369 23.72 -0.87 -2.96
N ILE A 370 22.57 -0.50 -2.38
CA ILE A 370 21.31 -0.36 -3.13
C ILE A 370 21.42 0.76 -4.18
N GLU A 371 22.00 1.90 -3.84
CA GLU A 371 22.20 3.00 -4.78
C GLU A 371 23.11 2.62 -5.94
N ALA A 372 24.14 1.81 -5.70
CA ALA A 372 24.99 1.25 -6.75
C ALA A 372 24.19 0.31 -7.68
N GLU A 373 23.32 -0.55 -7.12
CA GLU A 373 22.43 -1.39 -7.91
C GLU A 373 21.42 -0.57 -8.73
N ILE A 374 20.87 0.52 -8.16
CA ILE A 374 20.00 1.44 -8.88
C ILE A 374 20.78 2.09 -10.03
N ALA A 375 21.97 2.62 -9.78
CA ALA A 375 22.80 3.25 -10.81
C ALA A 375 23.18 2.28 -11.95
N ARG A 376 23.34 0.99 -11.62
CA ARG A 376 23.65 -0.08 -12.58
C ARG A 376 22.44 -0.50 -13.42
N SER A 377 21.25 -0.58 -12.81
CA SER A 377 20.08 -1.25 -13.41
C SER A 377 18.95 -0.31 -13.86
N VAL A 378 18.86 0.90 -13.29
CA VAL A 378 17.78 1.86 -13.54
C VAL A 378 18.32 3.06 -14.31
N PRO A 379 18.26 3.04 -15.67
CA PRO A 379 18.82 4.11 -16.49
C PRO A 379 18.10 5.45 -16.32
N ASP A 380 16.82 5.42 -15.93
CA ASP A 380 16.01 6.61 -15.65
C ASP A 380 15.15 6.38 -14.40
N ARG A 381 15.48 7.09 -13.32
CA ARG A 381 14.75 7.00 -12.04
C ARG A 381 13.37 7.66 -12.09
N THR A 382 13.12 8.55 -13.04
CA THR A 382 11.82 9.22 -13.19
C THR A 382 10.80 8.30 -13.86
N SER A 383 11.26 7.35 -14.67
CA SER A 383 10.40 6.35 -15.30
C SER A 383 10.03 5.22 -14.33
N ARG A 384 8.74 5.13 -13.98
CA ARG A 384 8.18 4.01 -13.19
C ARG A 384 8.54 2.65 -13.79
N VAL A 385 8.54 2.53 -15.12
CA VAL A 385 8.84 1.26 -15.81
C VAL A 385 10.31 0.87 -15.65
N MET A 386 11.23 1.84 -15.72
CA MET A 386 12.66 1.59 -15.51
C MET A 386 12.97 1.22 -14.07
N ARG A 387 12.24 1.78 -13.11
CA ARG A 387 12.41 1.42 -11.68
C ARG A 387 12.12 -0.06 -11.39
N TYR A 388 11.31 -0.75 -12.20
CA TYR A 388 11.12 -2.21 -12.09
C TYR A 388 12.36 -3.03 -12.45
N GLN A 389 13.40 -2.43 -13.02
CA GLN A 389 14.67 -3.11 -13.31
C GLN A 389 15.55 -3.29 -12.06
N LEU A 390 15.30 -2.53 -10.98
CA LEU A 390 15.91 -2.83 -9.67
C LEU A 390 15.26 -4.09 -9.11
N THR A 391 15.88 -5.24 -9.38
CA THR A 391 15.30 -6.55 -9.10
C THR A 391 16.03 -7.27 -7.98
N ASP A 392 17.32 -7.49 -8.12
CA ASP A 392 18.10 -8.28 -7.16
C ASP A 392 18.54 -7.44 -5.95
N MET A 393 18.57 -8.10 -4.78
CA MET A 393 19.23 -7.58 -3.58
C MET A 393 20.75 -7.43 -3.84
N PRO A 394 21.45 -6.55 -3.12
CA PRO A 394 22.90 -6.42 -3.25
C PRO A 394 23.61 -7.76 -3.09
N ALA A 395 24.43 -8.14 -4.06
CA ALA A 395 25.10 -9.42 -4.05
C ALA A 395 26.06 -9.56 -2.86
N ASN A 396 26.07 -10.74 -2.23
CA ASN A 396 26.93 -11.08 -1.09
C ASN A 396 26.78 -10.10 0.10
N PHE A 397 25.57 -9.65 0.37
CA PHE A 397 25.28 -8.79 1.51
C PHE A 397 24.01 -9.26 2.22
N GLU A 398 24.21 -10.11 3.22
CA GLU A 398 23.17 -10.73 4.02
C GLU A 398 23.05 -10.07 5.40
N VAL A 399 22.12 -10.56 6.22
CA VAL A 399 21.86 -10.05 7.58
C VAL A 399 23.14 -10.00 8.43
N LYS A 400 23.96 -11.06 8.34
CA LYS A 400 25.25 -11.13 9.05
C LYS A 400 26.22 -10.03 8.62
N ASP A 401 26.23 -9.70 7.33
CA ASP A 401 27.14 -8.71 6.77
C ASP A 401 26.67 -7.32 7.19
N PHE A 402 25.35 -7.08 7.21
CA PHE A 402 24.78 -5.86 7.79
C PHE A 402 25.25 -5.62 9.23
N ILE A 403 25.15 -6.64 10.11
CA ILE A 403 25.58 -6.55 11.51
C ILE A 403 27.09 -6.27 11.63
N GLN A 404 27.91 -6.91 10.79
CA GLN A 404 29.37 -6.73 10.80
C GLN A 404 29.84 -5.33 10.38
N ASN A 405 28.98 -4.54 9.69
CA ASN A 405 29.32 -3.20 9.20
C ASN A 405 29.00 -2.06 10.18
N TRP A 406 28.53 -2.34 11.40
CA TRP A 406 28.12 -1.32 12.36
C TRP A 406 29.25 -0.61 13.11
#